data_AF-A0A8S4RZH4-F1
#
_entry.id   AF-A0A8S4RZH4-F1
#
_cell.length_a   1.000
_cell.length_b   1.000
_cell.length_c   1.000
_cell.angle_alpha   90.00
_cell.angle_beta   90.00
_cell.angle_gamma   90.00
#
_symmetry.space_group_name_H-M   'P 1'
#
loop_
_entity.id
_entity.type
_entity.pdbx_description
1 polymer ?
#
loop_
_entity_poly.entity_id
_entity_poly.type
_entity_poly.pdbx_seq_one_letter_code
_entity_poly.pdbx_strand_id
1 'polypeptide(L)'
;MGLIEGLRHSKKFLGAIGACFPNKINRLSRRQARYAIAAITGHFGTGSMLLKMGIIDDPTCRACNEDVDSMEHLLCECDGLARKRLDLLVVAYPQPEDYCASNLKASIKLLEWIFEAI
;
A
#
# COMPACT_ATOMS: atom_id res chain seq x y z
N MET A 1 14.85 -19.60 16.90
CA MET A 1 15.11 -19.16 15.52
C MET A 1 14.77 -17.68 15.46
N GLY A 2 15.77 -16.81 15.69
CA GLY A 2 15.55 -15.37 15.83
C GLY A 2 15.11 -14.75 14.51
N LEU A 3 13.94 -14.11 14.50
CA LEU A 3 13.43 -13.38 13.35
C LEU A 3 14.35 -12.18 13.10
N ILE A 4 14.89 -12.08 11.90
CA ILE A 4 15.68 -10.91 11.44
C ILE A 4 14.83 -9.66 11.66
N GLU A 5 15.27 -8.73 12.50
CA GLU A 5 14.60 -7.43 12.71
C GLU A 5 14.53 -6.69 11.36
N GLY A 6 13.33 -6.23 11.00
CA GLY A 6 13.09 -5.51 9.75
C GLY A 6 12.16 -6.23 8.77
N LEU A 7 11.92 -5.56 7.63
CA LEU A 7 10.97 -5.97 6.58
C LEU A 7 9.54 -6.21 7.08
N ARG A 8 9.10 -5.48 8.12
CA ARG A 8 7.79 -5.68 8.77
C ARG A 8 6.63 -5.61 7.75
N HIS A 9 6.61 -4.57 6.91
CA HIS A 9 5.60 -4.39 5.85
C HIS A 9 5.60 -5.59 4.89
N SER A 10 6.75 -5.88 4.27
CA SER A 10 6.85 -6.98 3.31
C SER A 10 6.44 -8.32 3.92
N LYS A 11 6.83 -8.62 5.16
CA LYS A 11 6.43 -9.86 5.85
C LYS A 11 4.91 -9.93 6.04
N LYS A 12 4.27 -8.83 6.45
CA LYS A 12 2.82 -8.75 6.63
C LYS A 12 2.08 -8.97 5.30
N PHE A 13 2.44 -8.21 4.26
CA PHE A 13 1.73 -8.24 2.98
C PHE A 13 2.09 -9.45 2.10
N LEU A 14 3.33 -9.94 2.10
CA LEU A 14 3.69 -11.18 1.39
C LEU A 14 3.02 -12.39 2.05
N GLY A 15 2.93 -12.44 3.38
CA GLY A 15 2.22 -13.51 4.08
C GLY A 15 0.73 -13.54 3.74
N ALA A 16 0.09 -12.37 3.69
CA ALA A 16 -1.33 -12.23 3.42
C ALA A 16 -1.72 -12.40 1.94
N ILE A 17 -0.90 -11.89 1.01
CA ILE A 17 -1.26 -11.73 -0.41
C ILE A 17 -0.42 -12.61 -1.33
N GLY A 18 0.71 -13.15 -0.85
CA GLY A 18 1.73 -13.83 -1.67
C GLY A 18 1.20 -15.00 -2.49
N ALA A 19 0.16 -15.70 -2.04
CA ALA A 19 -0.42 -16.84 -2.76
C ALA A 19 -1.33 -16.42 -3.94
N CYS A 20 -1.98 -15.26 -3.88
CA CYS A 20 -2.98 -14.85 -4.88
C CYS A 20 -2.48 -13.87 -5.93
N PHE A 21 -1.28 -13.32 -5.74
CA PHE A 21 -0.70 -12.29 -6.58
C PHE A 21 0.08 -12.78 -7.82
N PRO A 22 0.85 -13.88 -7.77
CA PRO A 22 1.75 -14.28 -8.87
C PRO A 22 1.03 -14.48 -10.21
N ASN A 23 -0.13 -15.13 -10.19
CA ASN A 23 -0.91 -15.41 -11.40
C ASN A 23 -1.60 -14.16 -11.98
N LYS A 24 -1.77 -13.11 -11.17
CA LYS A 24 -2.47 -11.89 -11.59
C LYS A 24 -1.51 -10.81 -12.11
N ILE A 25 -0.25 -10.76 -11.63
CA ILE A 25 0.75 -9.76 -12.07
C ILE A 25 1.06 -9.85 -13.56
N ASN A 26 1.15 -11.06 -14.14
CA ASN A 26 1.58 -11.25 -15.54
C ASN A 26 0.64 -10.58 -16.57
N ARG A 27 -0.57 -10.19 -16.16
CA ARG A 27 -1.56 -9.52 -17.02
C ARG A 27 -1.58 -8.00 -16.82
N LEU A 28 -0.76 -7.46 -15.92
CA LEU A 28 -0.69 -6.04 -15.62
C LEU A 28 0.27 -5.32 -16.57
N SER A 29 -0.05 -4.07 -16.91
CA SER A 29 0.95 -3.18 -17.51
C SER A 29 2.12 -2.93 -16.55
N ARG A 30 3.28 -2.49 -17.06
CA ARG A 30 4.45 -2.18 -16.21
C ARG A 30 4.13 -1.20 -15.08
N ARG A 31 3.29 -0.20 -15.35
CA ARG A 31 2.83 0.79 -14.36
C ARG A 31 2.03 0.13 -13.25
N GLN A 32 1.04 -0.68 -13.62
CA GLN A 32 0.18 -1.39 -12.67
C GLN A 32 0.96 -2.40 -11.84
N ALA A 33 1.89 -3.14 -12.46
CA ALA A 33 2.78 -4.05 -11.76
C ALA A 33 3.64 -3.31 -10.72
N ARG A 34 4.13 -2.11 -11.05
CA ARG A 34 4.89 -1.26 -10.10
C ARG A 34 4.05 -0.91 -8.88
N TYR A 35 2.78 -0.53 -9.05
CA TYR A 35 1.87 -0.28 -7.90
C TYR A 35 1.62 -1.53 -7.08
N ALA A 36 1.38 -2.65 -7.75
CA ALA A 36 1.12 -3.93 -7.11
C ALA A 36 2.33 -4.38 -6.25
N ILE A 37 3.55 -4.24 -6.77
CA ILE A 37 4.80 -4.51 -6.05
C ILE A 37 5.02 -3.52 -4.91
N ALA A 38 4.73 -2.23 -5.12
CA ALA A 38 4.82 -1.19 -4.10
C ALA A 38 3.94 -1.50 -2.88
N ALA A 39 2.68 -1.89 -3.11
CA ALA A 39 1.76 -2.30 -2.06
C ALA A 39 2.26 -3.49 -1.25
N ILE A 40 2.89 -4.47 -1.90
CA ILE A 40 3.39 -5.66 -1.21
C ILE A 40 4.67 -5.37 -0.44
N THR A 41 5.61 -4.66 -1.06
CA THR A 41 6.95 -4.49 -0.50
C THR A 41 7.05 -3.29 0.42
N GLY A 42 6.10 -2.35 0.36
CA GLY A 42 6.18 -1.10 1.09
C GLY A 42 7.19 -0.11 0.47
N HIS A 43 7.81 -0.44 -0.67
CA HIS A 43 8.87 0.35 -1.28
C HIS A 43 8.30 1.26 -2.37
N PHE A 44 7.87 2.46 -1.97
CA PHE A 44 7.41 3.49 -2.89
C PHE A 44 7.66 4.89 -2.34
N GLY A 45 7.24 5.93 -3.07
CA GLY A 45 7.36 7.33 -2.66
C GLY A 45 6.39 7.73 -1.55
N THR A 46 6.43 7.03 -0.41
CA THR A 46 5.75 7.41 0.84
C THR A 46 6.67 8.27 1.68
N GLY A 47 6.12 9.15 2.52
CA GLY A 47 6.91 10.03 3.38
C GLY A 47 7.88 9.27 4.29
N SER A 48 7.46 8.14 4.86
CA SER A 48 8.33 7.23 5.63
C SER A 48 9.54 6.70 4.85
N MET A 49 9.41 6.49 3.53
CA MET A 49 10.51 6.02 2.69
C MET A 49 11.41 7.19 2.27
N LEU A 50 10.82 8.33 1.92
CA LEU A 50 11.55 9.55 1.56
C LEU A 50 12.36 10.10 2.74
N LEU A 51 11.82 10.03 3.96
CA LEU A 51 12.54 10.40 5.18
C LEU A 51 13.76 9.48 5.40
N LYS A 52 13.60 8.17 5.23
CA LYS A 52 14.73 7.21 5.32
C LYS A 52 15.81 7.48 4.27
N MET A 53 15.44 8.04 3.13
CA MET A 53 16.36 8.43 2.06
C MET A 53 16.98 9.83 2.28
N GLY A 54 16.58 10.57 3.32
CA GLY A 54 17.04 11.93 3.58
C GLY A 54 16.55 12.96 2.57
N ILE A 55 15.41 12.70 1.91
CA ILE A 55 14.83 13.60 0.89
C ILE A 55 13.89 14.63 1.52
N ILE A 56 13.22 14.24 2.61
CA ILE A 56 12.29 15.09 3.36
C ILE A 56 12.57 14.97 4.85
N ASP A 57 12.13 15.96 5.63
CA ASP A 57 12.28 15.98 7.09
C ASP A 57 10.99 15.66 7.84
N ASP A 58 9.83 15.75 7.17
CA ASP A 58 8.51 15.51 7.74
C ASP A 58 7.78 14.40 6.97
N PRO A 59 7.56 13.22 7.58
CA PRO A 59 6.87 12.12 6.94
C PRO A 59 5.35 12.17 7.12
N THR A 60 4.76 13.30 7.55
CA THR A 60 3.32 13.42 7.81
C THR A 60 2.48 13.05 6.57
N CYS A 61 1.38 12.35 6.81
CA CYS A 61 0.50 11.81 5.79
C CYS A 61 -0.15 12.92 4.97
N ARG A 62 0.12 12.92 3.66
CA ARG A 62 -0.47 13.87 2.70
C ARG A 62 -2.00 13.82 2.61
N ALA A 63 -2.63 12.74 3.12
CA ALA A 63 -4.06 12.53 3.05
C ALA A 63 -4.80 12.96 4.33
N CYS A 64 -4.33 12.54 5.52
CA CYS A 64 -4.98 12.90 6.79
C CYS A 64 -4.28 14.04 7.55
N ASN A 65 -3.01 14.33 7.26
CA ASN A 65 -2.17 15.30 7.98
C ASN A 65 -1.95 14.98 9.48
N GLU A 66 -2.14 13.73 9.90
CA GLU A 66 -2.08 13.33 11.32
C GLU A 66 -1.00 12.28 11.60
N ASP A 67 -0.95 11.21 10.79
CA ASP A 67 -0.04 10.08 10.98
C ASP A 67 1.13 10.08 10.01
N VAL A 68 2.05 9.12 10.16
CA VAL A 68 3.16 8.89 9.22
C VAL A 68 2.64 8.34 7.88
N ASP A 69 2.99 8.99 6.77
CA ASP A 69 2.81 8.50 5.40
C ASP A 69 3.61 7.20 5.20
N SER A 70 2.93 6.06 5.36
CA SER A 70 3.47 4.74 5.07
C SER A 70 2.51 3.95 4.20
N MET A 71 3.02 2.95 3.48
CA MET A 71 2.17 2.11 2.63
C MET A 71 1.08 1.41 3.44
N GLU A 72 1.39 0.91 4.63
CA GLU A 72 0.43 0.29 5.53
C GLU A 72 -0.64 1.29 5.96
N HIS A 73 -0.23 2.50 6.38
CA HIS A 73 -1.17 3.55 6.74
C HIS A 73 -2.10 3.91 5.58
N LEU A 74 -1.55 4.19 4.39
CA LEU A 74 -2.33 4.56 3.21
C LEU A 74 -3.31 3.47 2.78
N LEU A 75 -2.89 2.21 2.85
CA LEU A 75 -3.73 1.07 2.45
C LEU A 75 -4.79 0.74 3.50
N CYS A 76 -4.44 0.70 4.79
CA CYS A 76 -5.28 0.05 5.79
C CYS A 76 -5.89 1.03 6.82
N GLU A 77 -5.20 2.12 7.15
CA GLU A 77 -5.45 2.85 8.41
C GLU A 77 -5.90 4.30 8.19
N CYS A 78 -5.48 4.95 7.10
CA CYS A 78 -5.64 6.39 6.92
C CYS A 78 -7.10 6.85 6.83
N ASP A 79 -7.56 7.68 7.77
CA ASP A 79 -8.93 8.20 7.78
C ASP A 79 -9.25 9.09 6.57
N GLY A 80 -8.28 9.89 6.11
CA GLY A 80 -8.41 10.70 4.89
C GLY A 80 -8.68 9.87 3.63
N LEU A 81 -8.37 8.57 3.65
CA LEU A 81 -8.59 7.63 2.56
C LEU A 81 -9.78 6.68 2.80
N ALA A 82 -10.41 6.71 3.97
CA ALA A 82 -11.45 5.75 4.36
C ALA A 82 -12.62 5.73 3.36
N ARG A 83 -13.11 6.91 2.95
CA ARG A 83 -14.17 7.02 1.93
C ARG A 83 -13.73 6.44 0.58
N LYS A 84 -12.50 6.74 0.13
CA LYS A 84 -11.99 6.26 -1.16
C LYS A 84 -11.87 4.73 -1.19
N ARG A 85 -11.42 4.14 -0.07
CA ARG A 85 -11.36 2.68 0.09
C ARG A 85 -12.75 2.07 0.14
N LEU A 86 -13.70 2.68 0.83
CA LEU A 86 -15.09 2.23 0.81
C LEU A 86 -15.67 2.23 -0.61
N ASP A 87 -15.44 3.29 -1.38
CA ASP A 87 -15.98 3.42 -2.75
C ASP A 87 -15.36 2.41 -3.73
N LEU A 88 -14.09 2.07 -3.57
CA LEU A 88 -13.36 1.17 -4.49
C LEU A 88 -13.34 -0.29 -4.05
N LEU A 89 -13.13 -0.53 -2.76
CA LEU A 89 -12.90 -1.85 -2.16
C LEU A 89 -14.12 -2.36 -1.38
N VAL A 90 -15.15 -1.53 -1.16
CA VAL A 90 -16.33 -1.86 -0.34
C VAL A 90 -15.97 -2.11 1.14
N VAL A 91 -14.78 -1.66 1.56
CA VAL A 91 -14.29 -1.73 2.93
C VAL A 91 -13.45 -0.48 3.22
N ALA A 92 -13.78 0.22 4.31
CA ALA A 92 -13.12 1.48 4.66
C ALA A 92 -11.73 1.28 5.28
N TYR A 93 -11.52 0.17 5.99
CA TYR A 93 -10.27 -0.17 6.68
C TYR A 93 -9.89 -1.63 6.39
N PRO A 94 -9.44 -1.92 5.15
CA PRO A 94 -9.08 -3.28 4.76
C PRO A 94 -7.89 -3.79 5.56
N GLN A 95 -7.88 -5.08 5.85
CA GLN A 95 -6.69 -5.80 6.24
C GLN A 95 -5.90 -6.25 5.00
N PRO A 96 -4.60 -6.56 5.12
CA PRO A 96 -3.80 -7.04 3.99
C PRO A 96 -4.43 -8.21 3.22
N GLU A 97 -5.12 -9.11 3.92
CA GLU A 97 -5.80 -10.28 3.33
C GLU A 97 -6.96 -9.87 2.41
N ASP A 98 -7.62 -8.74 2.69
CA ASP A 98 -8.73 -8.24 1.88
C ASP A 98 -8.28 -7.85 0.48
N TYR A 99 -7.03 -7.44 0.30
CA TYR A 99 -6.47 -7.14 -1.03
C TYR A 99 -6.36 -8.37 -1.91
N CYS A 100 -6.27 -9.55 -1.31
CA CYS A 100 -6.26 -10.83 -2.01
C CYS A 100 -7.66 -11.21 -2.53
N ALA A 101 -8.67 -10.98 -1.70
CA ALA A 101 -10.09 -11.23 -1.99
C ALA A 101 -10.69 -10.14 -2.90
N SER A 102 -10.16 -8.92 -2.85
CA SER A 102 -10.66 -7.79 -3.62
C SER A 102 -10.31 -7.86 -5.12
N ASN A 103 -11.03 -7.08 -5.91
CA ASN A 103 -10.73 -6.90 -7.32
C ASN A 103 -9.40 -6.16 -7.48
N LEU A 104 -8.38 -6.83 -8.04
CA LEU A 104 -7.04 -6.25 -8.29
C LEU A 104 -7.10 -4.91 -9.04
N LYS A 105 -8.08 -4.74 -9.94
CA LYS A 105 -8.29 -3.46 -10.66
C LYS A 105 -8.68 -2.33 -9.70
N ALA A 106 -9.48 -2.61 -8.68
CA ALA A 106 -9.87 -1.62 -7.66
C ALA A 106 -8.68 -1.27 -6.76
N SER A 107 -7.89 -2.26 -6.33
CA SER A 107 -6.67 -2.03 -5.54
C SER A 107 -5.64 -1.18 -6.30
N ILE A 108 -5.46 -1.45 -7.60
CA ILE A 108 -4.60 -0.65 -8.48
C ILE A 108 -5.13 0.77 -8.61
N LYS A 109 -6.44 0.96 -8.83
CA LYS A 109 -7.05 2.29 -8.92
C LYS A 109 -6.87 3.11 -7.64
N LEU A 110 -6.94 2.45 -6.47
CA LEU A 110 -6.67 3.11 -5.20
C LEU A 110 -5.22 3.64 -5.17
N LEU A 111 -4.26 2.79 -5.54
CA LEU A 111 -2.83 3.16 -5.57
C LEU A 111 -2.54 4.26 -6.60
N GLU A 112 -3.13 4.18 -7.80
CA GLU A 112 -3.05 5.24 -8.81
C GLU A 112 -3.54 6.56 -8.24
N TRP A 113 -4.68 6.57 -7.53
CA TRP A 113 -5.20 7.78 -6.92
C TRP A 113 -4.28 8.31 -5.80
N ILE A 114 -3.79 7.44 -4.92
CA ILE A 114 -2.90 7.80 -3.82
C ILE A 114 -1.60 8.46 -4.32
N PHE A 115 -1.05 7.99 -5.44
CA PHE A 115 0.27 8.42 -5.91
C PHE A 115 0.26 9.42 -7.06
N GLU A 116 -0.91 9.74 -7.60
CA GLU A 116 -1.02 10.63 -8.76
C GLU A 116 -2.05 11.74 -8.60
N ALA A 117 -2.97 11.64 -7.63
CA ALA A 117 -4.06 12.59 -7.47
C ALA A 117 -4.06 13.36 -6.15
N ILE A 118 -3.23 12.97 -5.18
CA ILE A 118 -3.07 13.63 -3.88
C ILE A 118 -1.61 13.87 -3.51
#